data_AF-A0A829QAI9-F1
#
_entry.id   AF-A0A829QAI9-F1
#
_cell.length_a   1.000
_cell.length_b   1.000
_cell.length_c   1.000
_cell.angle_alpha   90.00
_cell.angle_beta   90.00
_cell.angle_gamma   90.00
#
_symmetry.space_group_name_H-M   'P 1'
#
loop_
_entity.id
_entity.type
_entity.pdbx_description
1 polymer ?
#
loop_
_entity_poly.entity_id
_entity_poly.type
_entity_poly.pdbx_seq_one_letter_code
_entity_poly.pdbx_strand_id
1 'polypeptide(L)'
;MTFLTKATRRILTPDSSLGRLLTAALTPHAVDRYLELVDPMITWEEARARVIRVQRRTTRSVTLTLRTTHQFKGFHAGQFVQLGVVIDGVRHVRCFSPSCADDAREIIELTIARRPDGLVSNYLYKHAAVGDVYSITPAAGTFVLPAPRPIRTLLIAAGSGITPVLSMARTLVGNGYPGQLAVLYYAPTAADNAYAGELAALGEVPSVTVRVEYTRDGGQHFSAEQLQAVAPWHADAQTFLCGPPSLHEAVSALYAERGLSDRLHTEEFTLATAGNTGEAGACCASRHRASPPRTTDDRSSNRPRRPACSPNSAAGWESASPAPR
;
A
#
# COMPACT_ATOMS: atom_id res chain seq x y z
N MET A 1 -18.37 36.51 -9.98
CA MET A 1 -17.32 36.91 -10.93
C MET A 1 -16.64 35.65 -11.44
N THR A 2 -17.29 34.99 -12.39
CA THR A 2 -17.05 33.59 -12.75
C THR A 2 -16.76 33.50 -14.24
N PHE A 3 -15.56 33.86 -14.72
CA PHE A 3 -15.13 33.60 -16.10
C PHE A 3 -13.61 33.82 -16.25
N LEU A 4 -12.77 32.88 -15.80
CA LEU A 4 -11.33 32.86 -16.14
C LEU A 4 -10.68 31.51 -15.80
N THR A 5 -11.29 30.39 -16.24
CA THR A 5 -11.00 29.07 -15.64
C THR A 5 -10.21 28.06 -16.48
N LYS A 6 -9.69 28.41 -17.68
CA LYS A 6 -8.86 27.45 -18.43
C LYS A 6 -7.58 28.03 -19.07
N ALA A 7 -7.62 29.23 -19.63
CA ALA A 7 -6.46 29.78 -20.35
C ALA A 7 -5.32 30.23 -19.42
N THR A 8 -5.65 30.82 -18.27
CA THR A 8 -4.68 31.33 -17.27
C THR A 8 -3.93 30.21 -16.55
N ARG A 9 -4.53 29.02 -16.47
CA ARG A 9 -3.93 27.84 -15.81
C ARG A 9 -2.70 27.28 -16.53
N ARG A 10 -2.53 27.60 -17.82
CA ARG A 10 -1.39 27.15 -18.64
C ARG A 10 -0.15 28.04 -18.49
N ILE A 11 -0.30 29.23 -17.91
CA ILE A 11 0.75 30.25 -17.81
C ILE A 11 1.40 30.27 -16.41
N LEU A 12 0.71 29.75 -15.39
CA LEU A 12 1.21 29.64 -14.01
C LEU A 12 1.49 28.16 -13.64
N THR A 13 2.36 27.51 -14.40
CA THR A 13 2.99 26.25 -13.95
C THR A 13 4.35 26.57 -13.33
N PRO A 14 4.86 25.80 -12.35
CA PRO A 14 6.10 26.15 -11.66
C PRO A 14 7.31 26.17 -12.62
N ASP A 15 7.28 25.35 -13.66
CA ASP A 15 8.31 25.28 -14.70
C ASP A 15 8.27 26.42 -15.73
N SER A 16 7.18 27.19 -15.77
CA SER A 16 7.08 28.34 -16.68
C SER A 16 8.02 29.47 -16.26
N SER A 17 8.42 30.32 -17.21
CA SER A 17 9.25 31.50 -16.93
C SER A 17 8.57 32.46 -15.94
N LEU A 18 7.24 32.58 -16.02
CA LEU A 18 6.43 33.40 -15.10
C LEU A 18 6.33 32.75 -13.72
N GLY A 19 6.18 31.42 -13.64
CA GLY A 19 6.17 30.65 -12.40
C GLY A 19 7.48 30.80 -11.62
N ARG A 20 8.63 30.68 -12.30
CA ARG A 20 9.95 30.89 -11.69
C ARG A 20 10.15 32.30 -11.14
N LEU A 21 9.66 33.33 -11.84
CA LEU A 21 9.72 34.72 -11.37
C LEU A 21 8.81 34.96 -10.16
N LEU A 22 7.62 34.34 -10.12
CA LEU A 22 6.72 34.39 -8.97
C LEU A 22 7.32 33.68 -7.74
N THR A 23 7.91 32.49 -7.93
CA THR A 23 8.62 31.78 -6.86
C THR A 23 9.80 32.60 -6.34
N ALA A 24 10.57 33.24 -7.23
CA ALA A 24 11.68 34.10 -6.83
C ALA A 24 11.20 35.34 -6.06
N ALA A 25 10.10 35.99 -6.48
CA ALA A 25 9.55 37.17 -5.81
C ALA A 25 8.94 36.87 -4.43
N LEU A 26 8.53 35.62 -4.18
CA LEU A 26 7.92 35.18 -2.92
C LEU A 26 8.90 34.49 -1.96
N THR A 27 10.19 34.46 -2.31
CA THR A 27 11.24 34.06 -1.36
C THR A 27 11.21 34.97 -0.12
N PRO A 28 11.23 34.42 1.11
CA PRO A 28 11.79 33.12 1.50
C PRO A 28 10.80 31.94 1.62
N HIS A 29 9.51 32.09 1.25
CA HIS A 29 8.51 31.03 1.43
C HIS A 29 7.91 30.53 0.10
N ALA A 30 7.64 29.22 0.01
CA ALA A 30 6.98 28.65 -1.16
C ALA A 30 5.63 29.32 -1.42
N VAL A 31 5.25 29.51 -2.69
CA VAL A 31 3.99 30.17 -3.10
C VAL A 31 2.77 29.52 -2.43
N ASP A 32 2.84 28.21 -2.19
CA ASP A 32 1.82 27.41 -1.49
C ASP A 32 1.51 27.89 -0.06
N ARG A 33 2.45 28.57 0.62
CA ARG A 33 2.23 29.16 1.95
C ARG A 33 1.34 30.40 1.93
N TYR A 34 1.42 31.18 0.85
CA TYR A 34 0.55 32.34 0.68
C TYR A 34 -0.85 31.93 0.22
N LEU A 35 -0.95 30.87 -0.60
CA LEU A 35 -2.23 30.33 -1.07
C LEU A 35 -3.05 29.65 0.05
N GLU A 36 -2.38 29.08 1.08
CA GLU A 36 -3.04 28.57 2.30
C GLU A 36 -3.96 29.58 2.98
N LEU A 37 -3.63 30.87 2.90
CA LEU A 37 -4.39 31.94 3.54
C LEU A 37 -5.70 32.28 2.81
N VAL A 38 -5.82 31.89 1.53
CA VAL A 38 -6.96 32.21 0.67
C VAL A 38 -7.89 31.00 0.56
N ASP A 39 -7.34 29.82 0.22
CA ASP A 39 -8.03 28.54 0.27
C ASP A 39 -6.99 27.43 0.44
N PRO A 40 -7.04 26.65 1.53
CA PRO A 40 -6.06 25.60 1.81
C PRO A 40 -6.07 24.47 0.78
N MET A 41 -7.04 24.40 -0.14
CA MET A 41 -7.04 23.42 -1.24
C MET A 41 -6.42 23.95 -2.55
N ILE A 42 -6.11 25.24 -2.64
CA ILE A 42 -5.36 25.78 -3.76
C ILE A 42 -3.87 25.53 -3.50
N THR A 43 -3.30 24.57 -4.22
CA THR A 43 -1.86 24.30 -4.23
C THR A 43 -1.30 24.30 -5.63
N TRP A 44 -0.06 24.75 -5.72
CA TRP A 44 0.74 24.84 -6.92
C TRP A 44 1.61 23.60 -7.07
N GLU A 45 2.34 23.17 -6.03
CA GLU A 45 3.25 22.01 -6.08
C GLU A 45 2.87 20.91 -5.09
N GLU A 46 2.51 21.25 -3.86
CA GLU A 46 2.22 20.24 -2.83
C GLU A 46 0.87 19.56 -3.05
N ALA A 47 0.84 18.22 -2.91
CA ALA A 47 -0.43 17.52 -2.83
C ALA A 47 -1.06 17.77 -1.45
N ARG A 48 -2.36 18.08 -1.44
CA ARG A 48 -3.16 18.24 -0.22
C ARG A 48 -4.37 17.33 -0.26
N ALA A 49 -4.90 17.06 0.91
CA ALA A 49 -6.04 16.19 1.07
C ALA A 49 -7.03 16.79 2.07
N ARG A 50 -8.28 16.99 1.63
CA ARG A 50 -9.37 17.47 2.47
C ARG A 50 -10.13 16.31 3.07
N VAL A 51 -10.37 16.33 4.37
CA VAL A 51 -11.24 15.38 5.05
C VAL A 51 -12.67 15.61 4.60
N ILE A 52 -13.24 14.64 3.90
CA ILE A 52 -14.65 14.64 3.48
C ILE A 52 -15.51 13.72 4.35
N ARG A 53 -14.88 12.80 5.10
CA ARG A 53 -15.57 11.95 6.08
C ARG A 53 -14.65 11.54 7.22
N VAL A 54 -15.20 11.48 8.42
CA VAL A 54 -14.53 10.95 9.63
C VAL A 54 -15.39 9.84 10.22
N GLN A 55 -14.80 8.68 10.46
CA GLN A 55 -15.46 7.58 11.15
C GLN A 55 -14.59 7.03 12.27
N ARG A 56 -15.11 6.98 13.49
CA ARG A 56 -14.44 6.34 14.63
C ARG A 56 -14.97 4.92 14.77
N ARG A 57 -14.49 4.02 13.90
CA ARG A 57 -14.99 2.64 13.78
C ARG A 57 -14.75 1.80 15.04
N THR A 58 -13.72 2.15 15.82
CA THR A 58 -13.41 1.54 17.11
C THR A 58 -13.06 2.62 18.12
N THR A 59 -12.94 2.25 19.40
CA THR A 59 -12.37 3.13 20.45
C THR A 59 -10.89 3.45 20.21
N ARG A 60 -10.25 2.72 19.28
CA ARG A 60 -8.81 2.75 19.00
C ARG A 60 -8.45 3.15 17.59
N SER A 61 -9.40 3.54 16.75
CA SER A 61 -9.09 3.93 15.36
C SER A 61 -10.02 5.00 14.83
N VAL A 62 -9.48 5.81 13.94
CA VAL A 62 -10.24 6.75 13.11
C VAL A 62 -9.94 6.49 11.64
N THR A 63 -10.99 6.41 10.84
CA THR A 63 -10.92 6.30 9.38
C THR A 63 -11.28 7.65 8.79
N LEU A 64 -10.36 8.21 8.01
CA LEU A 64 -10.53 9.46 7.29
C LEU A 64 -10.71 9.14 5.81
N THR A 65 -11.80 9.61 5.22
CA THR A 65 -11.95 9.66 3.77
C THR A 65 -11.48 11.02 3.32
N LEU A 66 -10.46 11.04 2.47
CA LEU A 66 -9.78 12.25 2.03
C LEU A 66 -10.00 12.46 0.54
N ARG A 67 -10.37 13.68 0.14
CA ARG A 67 -10.35 14.12 -1.26
C ARG A 67 -9.01 14.77 -1.56
N THR A 68 -8.24 14.20 -2.47
CA THR A 68 -6.92 14.68 -2.83
C THR A 68 -6.99 15.77 -3.91
N THR A 69 -5.98 16.62 -3.96
CA THR A 69 -5.78 17.53 -5.08
C THR A 69 -5.23 16.78 -6.29
N HIS A 70 -5.37 17.35 -7.49
CA HIS A 70 -4.93 16.75 -8.75
C HIS A 70 -3.41 16.48 -8.85
N GLN A 71 -2.60 17.03 -7.95
CA GLN A 71 -1.18 16.69 -7.82
C GLN A 71 -0.97 15.23 -7.38
N PHE A 72 -1.88 14.68 -6.58
CA PHE A 72 -1.86 13.27 -6.20
C PHE A 72 -2.24 12.40 -7.40
N LYS A 73 -1.36 11.48 -7.82
CA LYS A 73 -1.53 10.68 -9.05
C LYS A 73 -2.17 9.31 -8.84
N GLY A 74 -2.69 9.07 -7.64
CA GLY A 74 -3.11 7.74 -7.19
C GLY A 74 -2.00 7.01 -6.45
N PHE A 75 -2.24 5.74 -6.17
CA PHE A 75 -1.32 4.84 -5.48
C PHE A 75 -1.50 3.43 -6.03
N HIS A 76 -0.57 2.52 -5.76
CA HIS A 76 -0.76 1.09 -5.97
C HIS A 76 -1.13 0.41 -4.66
N ALA A 77 -2.02 -0.59 -4.72
CA ALA A 77 -2.50 -1.28 -3.53
C ALA A 77 -1.33 -1.86 -2.72
N GLY A 78 -1.26 -1.47 -1.44
CA GLY A 78 -0.18 -1.79 -0.51
C GLY A 78 0.79 -0.65 -0.19
N GLN A 79 0.87 0.38 -1.03
CA GLN A 79 1.72 1.55 -0.80
C GLN A 79 1.31 2.34 0.45
N PHE A 80 2.17 3.29 0.84
CA PHE A 80 1.86 4.28 1.86
C PHE A 80 1.97 5.71 1.33
N VAL A 81 1.35 6.62 2.05
CA VAL A 81 1.48 8.08 1.86
C VAL A 81 1.97 8.68 3.17
N GLN A 82 2.74 9.77 3.09
CA GLN A 82 3.06 10.55 4.27
C GLN A 82 2.00 11.64 4.45
N LEU A 83 1.36 11.66 5.61
CA LEU A 83 0.39 12.67 6.01
C LEU A 83 1.07 13.66 6.96
N GLY A 84 1.13 14.93 6.57
CA GLY A 84 1.62 16.01 7.39
C GLY A 84 0.48 16.76 8.09
N VAL A 85 0.57 16.88 9.41
CA VAL A 85 -0.41 17.50 10.30
C VAL A 85 0.30 18.56 11.13
N VAL A 86 -0.29 19.75 11.28
CA VAL A 86 0.22 20.80 12.16
C VAL A 86 -0.44 20.68 13.53
N ILE A 87 0.35 20.49 14.58
CA ILE A 87 -0.10 20.40 15.97
C ILE A 87 0.68 21.46 16.74
N ASP A 88 -0.02 22.38 17.40
CA ASP A 88 0.57 23.48 18.18
C ASP A 88 1.66 24.25 17.41
N GLY A 89 1.41 24.52 16.12
CA GLY A 89 2.33 25.25 15.23
C GLY A 89 3.47 24.42 14.64
N VAL A 90 3.62 23.15 15.04
CA VAL A 90 4.69 22.25 14.56
C VAL A 90 4.13 21.26 13.54
N ARG A 91 4.79 21.14 12.38
CA ARG A 91 4.45 20.14 11.35
C ARG A 91 5.00 18.77 11.75
N HIS A 92 4.12 17.80 11.89
CA HIS A 92 4.44 16.40 12.12
C HIS A 92 4.04 15.56 10.92
N VAL A 93 4.93 14.67 10.46
CA VAL A 93 4.69 13.80 9.31
C VAL A 93 4.69 12.34 9.73
N ARG A 94 3.70 11.56 9.29
CA ARG A 94 3.61 10.11 9.54
C ARG A 94 3.17 9.34 8.31
N CYS A 95 3.70 8.14 8.15
CA CYS A 95 3.33 7.20 7.09
C CYS A 95 2.00 6.52 7.43
N PHE A 96 1.07 6.50 6.49
CA PHE A 96 -0.19 5.74 6.56
C PHE A 96 -0.44 5.06 5.22
N SER A 97 -0.79 3.77 5.25
CA SER A 97 -1.21 3.06 4.05
C SER A 97 -2.70 3.30 3.78
N PRO A 98 -3.08 3.65 2.54
CA PRO A 98 -4.47 3.65 2.15
C PRO A 98 -5.10 2.28 2.38
N SER A 99 -6.35 2.28 2.83
CA SER A 99 -7.14 1.07 3.02
C SER A 99 -8.10 0.80 1.87
N CYS A 100 -8.36 1.77 0.99
CA CYS A 100 -9.23 1.63 -0.19
C CYS A 100 -8.53 0.93 -1.36
N ALA A 101 -9.30 0.55 -2.39
CA ALA A 101 -8.76 0.03 -3.64
C ALA A 101 -7.95 1.11 -4.39
N ASP A 102 -7.01 0.67 -5.22
CA ASP A 102 -6.07 1.50 -6.00
C ASP A 102 -6.65 2.16 -7.27
N ASP A 103 -7.95 1.99 -7.51
CA ASP A 103 -8.71 2.68 -8.57
C ASP A 103 -9.16 4.09 -8.14
N ALA A 104 -9.13 4.38 -6.83
CA ALA A 104 -9.59 5.63 -6.26
C ALA A 104 -8.50 6.73 -6.35
N ARG A 105 -8.39 7.37 -7.53
CA ARG A 105 -7.36 8.39 -7.81
C ARG A 105 -7.52 9.69 -7.03
N GLU A 106 -8.77 10.09 -6.75
CA GLU A 106 -9.10 11.39 -6.13
C GLU A 106 -9.60 11.27 -4.69
N ILE A 107 -9.94 10.05 -4.26
CA ILE A 107 -10.48 9.78 -2.92
C ILE A 107 -9.68 8.64 -2.33
N ILE A 108 -9.02 8.88 -1.20
CA ILE A 108 -8.32 7.83 -0.46
C ILE A 108 -8.91 7.66 0.93
N GLU A 109 -8.85 6.44 1.46
CA GLU A 109 -9.23 6.12 2.83
C GLU A 109 -7.97 5.85 3.65
N LEU A 110 -7.76 6.57 4.76
CA LEU A 110 -6.69 6.31 5.72
C LEU A 110 -7.31 5.88 7.05
N THR A 111 -6.97 4.68 7.53
CA THR A 111 -7.34 4.25 8.88
C THR A 111 -6.15 4.35 9.82
N ILE A 112 -6.28 5.24 10.79
CA ILE A 112 -5.25 5.56 11.78
C ILE A 112 -5.58 4.84 13.08
N ALA A 113 -4.72 3.89 13.47
CA ALA A 113 -4.79 3.25 14.78
C ALA A 113 -4.12 4.11 15.86
N ARG A 114 -4.81 4.30 16.97
CA ARG A 114 -4.30 4.99 18.16
C ARG A 114 -3.23 4.15 18.82
N ARG A 115 -2.15 4.84 19.16
CA ARG A 115 -1.08 4.34 20.03
C ARG A 115 -1.13 5.14 21.32
N PRO A 116 -0.97 4.54 22.51
CA PRO A 116 -0.98 5.27 23.78
C PRO A 116 -0.07 6.52 23.73
N ASP A 117 1.14 6.35 23.21
CA ASP A 117 2.16 7.42 23.14
C ASP A 117 2.23 8.13 21.78
N GLY A 118 1.24 7.90 20.90
CA GLY A 118 1.24 8.45 19.56
C GLY A 118 0.70 9.87 19.49
N LEU A 119 1.56 10.88 19.28
CA LEU A 119 1.13 12.28 19.13
C LEU A 119 0.12 12.47 17.99
N VAL A 120 0.53 12.17 16.75
CA VAL A 120 -0.30 12.39 15.55
C VAL A 120 -1.54 11.50 15.53
N SER A 121 -1.43 10.22 15.93
CA SER A 121 -2.56 9.30 15.88
C SER A 121 -3.63 9.62 16.93
N ASN A 122 -3.23 10.06 18.14
CA ASN A 122 -4.19 10.54 19.13
C ASN A 122 -4.79 11.89 18.72
N TYR A 123 -4.00 12.79 18.13
CA TYR A 123 -4.50 14.07 17.63
C TYR A 123 -5.59 13.86 16.57
N LEU A 124 -5.29 13.09 15.52
CA LEU A 124 -6.27 12.81 14.45
C LEU A 124 -7.52 12.12 15.00
N TYR A 125 -7.39 11.18 15.93
CA TYR A 125 -8.56 10.54 16.53
C TYR A 125 -9.47 11.52 17.27
N LYS A 126 -8.88 12.42 18.06
CA LYS A 126 -9.63 13.37 18.90
C LYS A 126 -10.16 14.56 18.10
N HIS A 127 -9.37 15.09 17.18
CA HIS A 127 -9.59 16.41 16.59
C HIS A 127 -9.94 16.40 15.10
N ALA A 128 -9.67 15.31 14.36
CA ALA A 128 -9.98 15.31 12.93
C ALA A 128 -11.48 15.51 12.70
N ALA A 129 -11.78 16.48 11.85
CA ALA A 129 -13.12 16.90 11.48
C ALA A 129 -13.28 16.99 9.96
N VAL A 130 -14.52 16.89 9.50
CA VAL A 130 -14.84 17.14 8.08
C VAL A 130 -14.49 18.60 7.77
N GLY A 131 -13.75 18.81 6.68
CA GLY A 131 -13.27 20.12 6.27
C GLY A 131 -11.78 20.33 6.50
N ASP A 132 -11.16 19.60 7.44
CA ASP A 132 -9.72 19.67 7.71
C ASP A 132 -8.90 19.41 6.44
N VAL A 133 -7.77 20.09 6.30
CA VAL A 133 -6.83 19.90 5.18
C VAL A 133 -5.48 19.49 5.73
N TYR A 134 -4.94 18.41 5.18
CA TYR A 134 -3.62 17.90 5.51
C TYR A 134 -2.73 17.88 4.27
N SER A 135 -1.43 18.07 4.46
CA SER A 135 -0.45 17.84 3.39
C SER A 135 -0.26 16.34 3.18
N ILE A 136 -0.10 15.91 1.92
CA ILE A 136 0.11 14.52 1.57
C ILE A 136 1.24 14.40 0.55
N THR A 137 2.09 13.38 0.66
CA THR A 137 3.10 13.09 -0.37
C THR A 137 2.53 12.25 -1.50
N PRO A 138 3.21 12.16 -2.66
CA PRO A 138 3.02 11.04 -3.57
C PRO A 138 3.12 9.71 -2.83
N ALA A 139 2.40 8.69 -3.32
CA ALA A 139 2.47 7.36 -2.77
C ALA A 139 3.86 6.74 -2.97
N ALA A 140 4.33 6.02 -1.98
CA ALA A 140 5.65 5.39 -1.94
C ALA A 140 5.57 3.98 -1.34
N GLY A 141 6.69 3.25 -1.42
CA GLY A 141 6.81 1.89 -0.90
C GLY A 141 6.84 0.84 -2.00
N THR A 142 7.50 -0.28 -1.68
CA THR A 142 7.69 -1.45 -2.56
C THR A 142 6.72 -2.58 -2.24
N PHE A 143 5.99 -2.50 -1.13
CA PHE A 143 4.97 -3.45 -0.74
C PHE A 143 3.72 -3.26 -1.60
N VAL A 144 3.75 -3.79 -2.83
CA VAL A 144 2.71 -3.55 -3.84
C VAL A 144 2.23 -4.85 -4.46
N LEU A 145 0.94 -4.93 -4.80
CA LEU A 145 0.47 -6.02 -5.65
C LEU A 145 1.14 -5.93 -7.03
N PRO A 146 1.81 -7.00 -7.50
CA PRO A 146 2.49 -6.98 -8.79
C PRO A 146 1.51 -6.96 -9.95
N ALA A 147 2.03 -6.60 -11.13
CA ALA A 147 1.39 -6.76 -12.42
C ALA A 147 2.33 -7.60 -13.32
N PRO A 148 1.92 -8.77 -13.84
CA PRO A 148 0.58 -9.37 -13.74
C PRO A 148 0.21 -9.84 -12.32
N ARG A 149 -1.09 -9.99 -12.05
CA ARG A 149 -1.60 -10.46 -10.74
C ARG A 149 -1.24 -11.95 -10.56
N PRO A 150 -0.74 -12.39 -9.39
CA PRO A 150 -0.45 -13.81 -9.13
C PRO A 150 -1.74 -14.63 -9.19
N ILE A 151 -1.69 -15.92 -9.52
CA ILE A 151 -2.89 -16.79 -9.47
C ILE A 151 -3.31 -17.10 -8.02
N ARG A 152 -2.34 -17.09 -7.10
CA ARG A 152 -2.55 -17.37 -5.67
C ARG A 152 -1.93 -16.25 -4.85
N THR A 153 -2.76 -15.60 -4.05
CA THR A 153 -2.33 -14.49 -3.18
C THR A 153 -2.72 -14.79 -1.75
N LEU A 154 -1.74 -14.73 -0.85
CA LEU A 154 -1.97 -14.85 0.58
C LEU A 154 -1.65 -13.53 1.27
N LEU A 155 -2.60 -13.00 2.03
CA LEU A 155 -2.45 -11.77 2.78
C LEU A 155 -2.47 -12.07 4.28
N ILE A 156 -1.44 -11.66 5.00
CA ILE A 156 -1.31 -11.85 6.44
C ILE A 156 -1.18 -10.47 7.09
N ALA A 157 -2.07 -10.15 8.01
CA ALA A 157 -2.07 -8.86 8.67
C ALA A 157 -2.31 -8.98 10.18
N ALA A 158 -1.84 -7.98 10.93
CA ALA A 158 -2.26 -7.81 12.31
C ALA A 158 -2.36 -6.34 12.74
N GLY A 159 -3.35 -6.04 13.59
CA GLY A 159 -3.60 -4.68 14.06
C GLY A 159 -3.81 -3.70 12.90
N SER A 160 -3.06 -2.60 12.88
CA SER A 160 -3.09 -1.60 11.80
C SER A 160 -2.49 -2.09 10.48
N GLY A 161 -1.75 -3.21 10.49
CA GLY A 161 -1.27 -3.91 9.29
C GLY A 161 -2.36 -4.33 8.32
N ILE A 162 -3.63 -4.29 8.77
CA ILE A 162 -4.77 -4.56 7.92
C ILE A 162 -4.94 -3.53 6.80
N THR A 163 -4.46 -2.29 6.93
CA THR A 163 -4.76 -1.26 5.92
C THR A 163 -4.15 -1.53 4.55
N PRO A 164 -2.83 -1.78 4.38
CA PRO A 164 -2.30 -2.11 3.07
C PRO A 164 -2.85 -3.44 2.55
N VAL A 165 -3.03 -4.44 3.43
CA VAL A 165 -3.60 -5.75 3.07
C VAL A 165 -5.04 -5.65 2.59
N LEU A 166 -5.88 -4.84 3.24
CA LEU A 166 -7.25 -4.62 2.83
C LEU A 166 -7.31 -3.87 1.51
N SER A 167 -6.41 -2.90 1.27
CA SER A 167 -6.27 -2.26 -0.02
C SER A 167 -6.00 -3.28 -1.13
N MET A 168 -5.07 -4.22 -0.90
CA MET A 168 -4.79 -5.32 -1.83
C MET A 168 -6.03 -6.20 -2.07
N ALA A 169 -6.70 -6.63 -1.00
CA ALA A 169 -7.90 -7.47 -1.11
C ALA A 169 -9.03 -6.78 -1.88
N ARG A 170 -9.31 -5.50 -1.56
CA ARG A 170 -10.31 -4.68 -2.27
C ARG A 170 -9.98 -4.53 -3.74
N THR A 171 -8.72 -4.25 -4.07
CA THR A 171 -8.26 -4.14 -5.47
C THR A 171 -8.40 -5.45 -6.23
N LEU A 172 -8.06 -6.59 -5.62
CA LEU A 172 -8.20 -7.89 -6.29
C LEU A 172 -9.67 -8.21 -6.55
N VAL A 173 -10.51 -8.19 -5.51
CA VAL A 173 -11.93 -8.54 -5.63
C VAL A 173 -12.69 -7.56 -6.52
N GLY A 174 -12.44 -6.25 -6.38
CA GLY A 174 -13.09 -5.22 -7.19
C GLY A 174 -12.78 -5.34 -8.70
N ASN A 175 -11.61 -5.88 -9.05
CA ASN A 175 -11.20 -6.10 -10.44
C ASN A 175 -11.58 -7.49 -10.97
N GLY A 176 -12.40 -8.27 -10.25
CA GLY A 176 -12.82 -9.60 -10.69
C GLY A 176 -11.68 -10.63 -10.70
N TYR A 177 -10.83 -10.60 -9.66
CA TYR A 177 -9.66 -11.48 -9.56
C TYR A 177 -10.00 -12.97 -9.82
N PRO A 178 -9.39 -13.60 -10.85
CA PRO A 178 -9.69 -14.98 -11.22
C PRO A 178 -8.93 -16.01 -10.38
N GLY A 179 -8.04 -15.55 -9.49
CA GLY A 179 -7.19 -16.40 -8.67
C GLY A 179 -7.81 -16.78 -7.32
N GLN A 180 -7.01 -17.42 -6.47
CA GLN A 180 -7.36 -17.75 -5.09
C GLN A 180 -6.76 -16.72 -4.14
N LEU A 181 -7.59 -16.19 -3.24
CA LEU A 181 -7.19 -15.22 -2.23
C LEU A 181 -7.42 -15.82 -0.85
N ALA A 182 -6.41 -15.72 0.01
CA ALA A 182 -6.52 -16.05 1.42
C ALA A 182 -6.13 -14.83 2.27
N VAL A 183 -6.87 -14.58 3.35
CA VAL A 183 -6.60 -13.49 4.30
C VAL A 183 -6.55 -14.06 5.71
N LEU A 184 -5.39 -13.97 6.37
CA LEU A 184 -5.25 -14.24 7.81
C LEU A 184 -5.07 -12.91 8.54
N TYR A 185 -6.01 -12.56 9.42
CA TYR A 185 -5.96 -11.32 10.18
C TYR A 185 -5.99 -11.55 11.68
N TYR A 186 -5.07 -10.93 12.41
CA TYR A 186 -5.01 -10.99 13.87
C TYR A 186 -5.35 -9.63 14.49
N ALA A 187 -6.33 -9.62 15.39
CA ALA A 187 -6.66 -8.47 16.21
C ALA A 187 -6.66 -8.86 17.70
N PRO A 188 -6.59 -7.92 18.65
CA PRO A 188 -6.72 -8.25 20.06
C PRO A 188 -8.13 -8.76 20.39
N THR A 189 -9.16 -8.01 20.00
CA THR A 189 -10.58 -8.37 20.21
C THR A 189 -11.43 -7.99 18.99
N ALA A 190 -12.67 -8.46 18.93
CA ALA A 190 -13.62 -8.04 17.89
C ALA A 190 -13.87 -6.52 17.91
N ALA A 191 -13.89 -5.89 19.08
CA ALA A 191 -14.06 -4.44 19.23
C ALA A 191 -12.87 -3.63 18.69
N ASP A 192 -11.70 -4.24 18.56
CA ASP A 192 -10.51 -3.62 17.97
C ASP A 192 -10.44 -3.77 16.44
N ASN A 193 -11.31 -4.60 15.85
CA ASN A 193 -11.34 -4.86 14.42
C ASN A 193 -12.23 -3.84 13.68
N ALA A 194 -11.61 -2.77 13.17
CA ALA A 194 -12.29 -1.71 12.41
C ALA A 194 -12.98 -2.19 11.11
N TYR A 195 -12.66 -3.40 10.65
CA TYR A 195 -13.11 -3.96 9.38
C TYR A 195 -13.83 -5.30 9.55
N ALA A 196 -14.34 -5.63 10.74
CA ALA A 196 -14.95 -6.92 11.04
C ALA A 196 -16.06 -7.31 10.04
N GLY A 197 -17.05 -6.45 9.83
CA GLY A 197 -18.16 -6.73 8.90
C GLY A 197 -17.71 -6.84 7.45
N GLU A 198 -16.65 -6.12 7.06
CA GLU A 198 -16.12 -6.16 5.71
C GLU A 198 -15.28 -7.41 5.46
N LEU A 199 -14.48 -7.83 6.43
CA LEU A 199 -13.75 -9.10 6.37
C LEU A 199 -14.70 -10.30 6.33
N ALA A 200 -15.83 -10.22 7.04
CA ALA A 200 -16.89 -11.21 6.92
C ALA A 200 -17.49 -11.23 5.51
N ALA A 201 -17.89 -10.08 4.96
CA ALA A 201 -18.41 -9.98 3.60
C ALA A 201 -17.42 -10.45 2.53
N LEU A 202 -16.12 -10.19 2.74
CA LEU A 202 -15.06 -10.66 1.86
C LEU A 202 -14.98 -12.20 1.84
N GLY A 203 -15.24 -12.85 2.98
CA GLY A 203 -15.28 -14.32 3.10
C GLY A 203 -16.47 -14.99 2.40
N GLU A 204 -17.50 -14.22 2.01
CA GLU A 204 -18.63 -14.73 1.23
C GLU A 204 -18.31 -14.83 -0.28
N VAL A 205 -17.18 -14.25 -0.73
CA VAL A 205 -16.73 -14.35 -2.12
C VAL A 205 -16.16 -15.75 -2.37
N PRO A 206 -16.65 -16.53 -3.36
CA PRO A 206 -16.28 -17.94 -3.51
C PRO A 206 -14.78 -18.25 -3.67
N SER A 207 -14.00 -17.31 -4.21
CA SER A 207 -12.55 -17.45 -4.40
C SER A 207 -11.71 -16.94 -3.22
N VAL A 208 -12.36 -16.48 -2.15
CA VAL A 208 -11.70 -15.83 -1.01
C VAL A 208 -11.92 -16.62 0.27
N THR A 209 -10.84 -16.94 0.97
CA THR A 209 -10.89 -17.52 2.31
C THR A 209 -10.40 -16.49 3.32
N VAL A 210 -11.23 -16.16 4.32
CA VAL A 210 -10.87 -15.20 5.38
C VAL A 210 -10.85 -15.92 6.72
N ARG A 211 -9.77 -15.73 7.48
CA ARG A 211 -9.65 -16.15 8.87
C ARG A 211 -9.27 -14.95 9.71
N VAL A 212 -10.09 -14.67 10.73
CA VAL A 212 -9.82 -13.64 11.74
C VAL A 212 -9.60 -14.32 13.08
N GLU A 213 -8.54 -13.93 13.78
CA GLU A 213 -8.20 -14.43 15.11
C GLU A 213 -8.14 -13.28 16.12
N TYR A 214 -8.84 -13.46 17.24
CA TYR A 214 -8.88 -12.50 18.35
C TYR A 214 -7.99 -12.96 19.50
N THR A 215 -6.73 -12.55 19.45
CA THR A 215 -5.65 -13.04 20.34
C THR A 215 -5.83 -12.77 21.83
N ARG A 216 -6.75 -11.87 22.23
CA ARG A 216 -7.10 -11.62 23.64
C ARG A 216 -8.51 -12.09 24.00
N ASP A 217 -9.15 -12.82 23.10
CA ASP A 217 -10.51 -13.34 23.24
C ASP A 217 -10.55 -14.83 22.83
N GLY A 218 -9.58 -15.60 23.33
CA GLY A 218 -9.45 -17.05 23.08
C GLY A 218 -8.95 -17.45 21.69
N GLY A 219 -8.69 -16.49 20.80
CA GLY A 219 -8.09 -16.74 19.48
C GLY A 219 -6.60 -17.08 19.55
N GLN A 220 -6.10 -17.67 18.48
CA GLN A 220 -4.72 -18.18 18.42
C GLN A 220 -3.75 -17.17 17.81
N HIS A 221 -2.48 -17.31 18.15
CA HIS A 221 -1.38 -16.67 17.41
C HIS A 221 -1.02 -17.49 16.18
N PHE A 222 -0.36 -16.84 15.21
CA PHE A 222 0.06 -17.46 13.96
C PHE A 222 0.78 -18.80 14.19
N SER A 223 0.36 -19.80 13.42
CA SER A 223 0.93 -21.15 13.42
C SER A 223 0.94 -21.74 12.01
N ALA A 224 1.77 -22.76 11.81
CA ALA A 224 1.85 -23.47 10.52
C ALA A 224 0.53 -24.20 10.21
N GLU A 225 -0.16 -24.68 11.24
CA GLU A 225 -1.45 -25.36 11.16
C GLU A 225 -2.54 -24.41 10.64
N GLN A 226 -2.59 -23.18 11.17
CA GLN A 226 -3.51 -22.16 10.67
C GLN A 226 -3.22 -21.77 9.22
N LEU A 227 -1.93 -21.59 8.89
CA LEU A 227 -1.51 -21.31 7.52
C LEU A 227 -1.97 -22.42 6.57
N GLN A 228 -1.75 -23.68 6.95
CA GLN A 228 -2.14 -24.84 6.15
C GLN A 228 -3.65 -24.98 6.00
N ALA A 229 -4.43 -24.66 7.05
CA ALA A 229 -5.88 -24.72 7.01
C ALA A 229 -6.50 -23.67 6.08
N VAL A 230 -5.94 -22.46 6.07
CA VAL A 230 -6.49 -21.32 5.31
C VAL A 230 -5.94 -21.24 3.90
N ALA A 231 -4.66 -21.56 3.71
CA ALA A 231 -3.98 -21.55 2.43
C ALA A 231 -3.09 -22.80 2.30
N PRO A 232 -3.67 -23.98 2.06
CA PRO A 232 -2.89 -25.20 1.86
C PRO A 232 -1.93 -25.12 0.66
N TRP A 233 -2.20 -24.18 -0.24
CA TRP A 233 -1.43 -23.84 -1.44
C TRP A 233 -0.45 -22.67 -1.23
N HIS A 234 -0.22 -22.21 0.00
CA HIS A 234 0.65 -21.05 0.31
C HIS A 234 2.06 -21.18 -0.28
N ALA A 235 2.57 -22.41 -0.44
CA ALA A 235 3.86 -22.65 -1.07
C ALA A 235 3.92 -22.03 -2.47
N ASP A 236 2.83 -22.08 -3.24
CA ASP A 236 2.69 -21.52 -4.60
C ASP A 236 2.13 -20.09 -4.66
N ALA A 237 1.94 -19.45 -3.51
CA ALA A 237 1.36 -18.12 -3.41
C ALA A 237 2.43 -17.03 -3.39
N GLN A 238 2.08 -15.83 -3.86
CA GLN A 238 2.75 -14.61 -3.40
C GLN A 238 2.12 -14.21 -2.07
N THR A 239 2.95 -14.06 -1.03
CA THR A 239 2.51 -13.78 0.34
C THR A 239 2.88 -12.37 0.74
N PHE A 240 1.91 -11.61 1.25
CA PHE A 240 2.08 -10.23 1.70
C PHE A 240 1.80 -10.15 3.18
N LEU A 241 2.79 -9.71 3.95
CA LEU A 241 2.75 -9.64 5.40
C LEU A 241 2.92 -8.20 5.89
N CYS A 242 1.99 -7.75 6.74
CA CYS A 242 2.14 -6.49 7.46
C CYS A 242 1.62 -6.60 8.91
N GLY A 243 2.49 -6.40 9.91
CA GLY A 243 2.09 -6.55 11.30
C GLY A 243 3.16 -6.21 12.32
N PRO A 244 2.97 -6.61 13.60
CA PRO A 244 3.95 -6.40 14.64
C PRO A 244 5.18 -7.32 14.45
N PRO A 245 6.33 -6.99 15.08
CA PRO A 245 7.56 -7.77 14.95
C PRO A 245 7.39 -9.26 15.25
N SER A 246 6.60 -9.62 16.27
CA SER A 246 6.36 -11.02 16.63
C SER A 246 5.69 -11.84 15.51
N LEU A 247 4.80 -11.21 14.72
CA LEU A 247 4.18 -11.87 13.57
C LEU A 247 5.17 -11.97 12.41
N HIS A 248 5.97 -10.92 12.19
CA HIS A 248 7.04 -10.92 11.19
C HIS A 248 8.04 -12.05 11.45
N GLU A 249 8.50 -12.19 12.69
CA GLU A 249 9.43 -13.24 13.10
C GLU A 249 8.85 -14.63 12.86
N ALA A 250 7.61 -14.88 13.30
CA ALA A 250 6.97 -16.19 13.18
C ALA A 250 6.76 -16.61 11.71
N VAL A 251 6.24 -15.71 10.87
CA VAL A 251 6.01 -16.00 9.44
C VAL A 251 7.33 -16.13 8.70
N SER A 252 8.29 -15.23 8.95
CA SER A 252 9.59 -15.25 8.25
C SER A 252 10.40 -16.49 8.60
N ALA A 253 10.37 -16.94 9.86
CA ALA A 253 11.03 -18.18 10.27
C ALA A 253 10.45 -19.39 9.52
N LEU A 254 9.12 -19.50 9.46
CA LEU A 254 8.44 -20.60 8.74
C LEU A 254 8.75 -20.58 7.24
N TYR A 255 8.74 -19.40 6.61
CA TYR A 255 9.05 -19.28 5.18
C TYR A 255 10.52 -19.56 4.89
N ALA A 256 11.43 -19.17 5.77
CA ALA A 256 12.85 -19.48 5.63
C ALA A 256 13.12 -20.99 5.76
N GLU A 257 12.52 -21.65 6.75
CA GLU A 257 12.62 -23.10 6.94
C GLU A 257 12.14 -23.88 5.70
N ARG A 258 11.11 -23.38 5.02
CA ARG A 258 10.53 -23.98 3.82
C ARG A 258 11.21 -23.56 2.51
N GLY A 259 12.19 -22.65 2.56
CA GLY A 259 12.85 -22.11 1.38
C GLY A 259 11.94 -21.26 0.49
N LEU A 260 10.94 -20.59 1.07
CA LEU A 260 9.91 -19.78 0.38
C LEU A 260 10.11 -18.27 0.54
N SER A 261 11.25 -17.82 1.08
CA SER A 261 11.49 -16.41 1.40
C SER A 261 11.40 -15.46 0.19
N ASP A 262 11.62 -15.95 -1.02
CA ASP A 262 11.47 -15.21 -2.28
C ASP A 262 10.01 -14.85 -2.59
N ARG A 263 9.05 -15.56 -1.97
CA ARG A 263 7.61 -15.37 -2.13
C ARG A 263 6.98 -14.56 -1.00
N LEU A 264 7.77 -14.14 -0.01
CA LEU A 264 7.32 -13.37 1.14
C LEU A 264 7.70 -11.90 0.99
N HIS A 265 6.68 -11.07 0.83
CA HIS A 265 6.77 -9.61 0.83
C HIS A 265 6.37 -9.10 2.19
N THR A 266 7.17 -8.22 2.80
CA THR A 266 6.93 -7.70 4.15
C THR A 266 6.92 -6.18 4.18
N GLU A 267 6.06 -5.61 5.02
CA GLU A 267 6.03 -4.18 5.34
C GLU A 267 5.93 -3.98 6.85
N GLU A 268 6.77 -3.12 7.41
CA GLU A 268 6.83 -2.88 8.86
C GLU A 268 6.55 -1.41 9.20
N PHE A 269 5.56 -1.19 10.07
CA PHE A 269 5.32 0.13 10.64
C PHE A 269 6.27 0.39 11.82
N THR A 270 7.53 0.69 11.51
CA THR A 270 8.50 1.11 12.52
C THR A 270 8.33 2.60 12.85
N LEU A 271 8.40 2.92 14.13
CA LEU A 271 8.57 4.30 14.58
C LEU A 271 10.05 4.63 14.38
N ALA A 272 10.37 5.55 13.47
CA ALA A 272 11.70 6.13 13.44
C ALA A 272 11.90 6.90 14.77
N THR A 273 12.77 6.41 15.64
CA THR A 273 13.28 7.20 16.77
C THR A 273 14.08 8.34 16.16
N ALA A 274 13.55 9.56 16.19
CA ALA A 274 14.28 10.74 15.75
C ALA A 274 15.50 10.92 16.65
N GLY A 275 16.70 10.68 16.10
CA GLY A 275 17.94 11.17 16.69
C GLY A 275 17.92 12.71 16.63
N ASN A 276 18.38 13.35 17.70
CA ASN A 276 18.51 14.81 17.81
C ASN A 276 19.44 15.37 16.72
N THR A 277 18.90 15.71 15.56
CA THR A 277 19.48 16.65 14.61
C THR A 277 18.30 17.32 13.90
N GLY A 278 18.23 18.64 13.97
CA GLY A 278 17.12 19.44 13.48
C GLY A 278 16.93 19.33 11.98
N GLU A 279 16.19 18.32 11.54
CA GLU A 279 15.45 18.24 10.29
C GLU A 279 14.34 17.20 10.54
N ALA A 280 13.11 17.67 10.73
CA ALA A 280 11.96 16.84 11.09
C ALA A 280 11.42 16.09 9.86
N GLY A 281 12.20 15.15 9.34
CA GLY A 281 11.79 14.17 8.34
C GLY A 281 11.93 12.76 8.92
N ALA A 282 10.84 12.19 9.43
CA ALA A 282 10.82 10.78 9.78
C ALA A 282 10.85 9.95 8.48
N CYS A 283 12.04 9.53 8.07
CA CYS A 283 12.20 8.57 6.99
C CYS A 283 11.74 7.19 7.51
N CYS A 284 10.57 6.73 7.05
CA CYS A 284 10.16 5.34 7.20
C CYS A 284 11.16 4.49 6.40
N ALA A 285 12.12 3.85 7.06
CA ALA A 285 13.01 2.90 6.41
C ALA A 285 12.24 1.60 6.16
N SER A 286 11.73 1.41 4.95
CA SER A 286 11.24 0.11 4.49
C SER A 286 12.42 -0.87 4.42
N ARG A 287 12.60 -1.72 5.43
CA ARG A 287 13.60 -2.80 5.36
C ARG A 287 13.01 -3.95 4.54
N HIS A 288 13.25 -3.92 3.24
CA HIS A 288 13.02 -5.08 2.39
C HIS A 288 14.21 -6.03 2.51
N ARG A 289 13.97 -7.28 2.89
CA ARG A 289 14.91 -8.38 2.67
C ARG A 289 14.50 -9.16 1.42
N ALA A 290 14.90 -8.69 0.24
CA ALA A 290 14.85 -9.50 -0.97
C ALA A 290 16.15 -10.32 -1.04
N SER A 291 16.06 -11.64 -1.11
CA SER A 291 17.22 -12.45 -1.48
C SER A 291 17.53 -12.23 -2.96
N PRO A 292 18.79 -11.93 -3.35
CA PRO A 292 19.15 -11.83 -4.76
C PRO A 292 18.93 -13.19 -5.44
N PRO A 293 18.56 -13.22 -6.73
CA PRO A 293 18.47 -14.46 -7.48
C PRO A 293 19.83 -15.15 -7.45
N ARG A 294 19.86 -16.44 -7.11
CA ARG A 294 21.06 -17.25 -7.25
C ARG A 294 21.44 -17.28 -8.73
N THR A 295 22.47 -16.53 -9.08
CA THR A 295 23.20 -16.74 -10.32
C THR A 295 23.76 -18.16 -10.29
N THR A 296 23.25 -19.02 -11.15
CA THR A 296 23.89 -20.29 -11.48
C THR A 296 25.25 -19.96 -12.07
N ASP A 297 26.30 -20.19 -11.29
CA ASP A 297 27.69 -20.10 -11.72
C ASP A 297 27.96 -21.29 -12.65
N ASP A 298 27.92 -21.04 -13.96
CA ASP A 298 28.38 -21.99 -14.96
C ASP A 298 29.89 -21.78 -15.17
N ARG A 299 30.68 -22.62 -14.51
CA ARG A 299 32.06 -22.92 -14.90
C ARG A 299 32.33 -24.41 -14.82
N SER A 300 32.25 -25.06 -15.98
CA SER A 300 33.41 -25.67 -16.66
C SER A 300 33.11 -27.05 -17.25
N SER A 301 33.19 -27.16 -18.58
CA SER A 301 34.08 -28.13 -19.23
C SER A 301 34.08 -27.95 -20.76
N ASN A 302 35.13 -27.30 -21.23
CA ASN A 302 35.91 -27.58 -22.43
C ASN A 302 35.45 -28.75 -23.34
N ARG A 303 35.00 -28.46 -24.58
CA ARG A 303 35.15 -29.34 -25.76
C ARG A 303 35.17 -28.54 -27.07
N PRO A 304 35.97 -28.96 -28.08
CA PRO A 304 36.35 -28.10 -29.20
C PRO A 304 35.33 -28.09 -30.35
N ARG A 305 35.33 -26.97 -31.07
CA ARG A 305 34.51 -26.65 -32.26
C ARG A 305 34.82 -27.55 -33.46
N ARG A 306 33.78 -27.94 -34.21
CA ARG A 306 33.80 -28.23 -35.67
C ARG A 306 32.44 -27.85 -36.32
N PRO A 307 32.40 -27.61 -37.65
CA PRO A 307 31.78 -26.41 -38.21
C PRO A 307 30.40 -26.61 -38.88
N ALA A 308 29.87 -25.46 -39.35
CA ALA A 308 28.57 -25.16 -39.91
C ALA A 308 27.97 -26.12 -40.95
N CYS A 309 26.63 -26.22 -40.93
CA CYS A 309 25.78 -26.35 -42.11
C CYS A 309 24.38 -25.77 -41.83
N SER A 310 23.89 -25.01 -42.80
CA SER A 310 22.50 -24.56 -43.03
C SER A 310 22.25 -24.73 -44.55
N PRO A 311 21.04 -24.59 -45.11
CA PRO A 311 19.66 -24.66 -44.57
C PRO A 311 18.77 -25.64 -45.41
N ASN A 312 17.44 -25.54 -45.26
CA ASN A 312 16.33 -26.14 -46.03
C ASN A 312 15.86 -27.56 -45.69
N SER A 313 14.62 -27.66 -45.21
CA SER A 313 13.49 -28.08 -46.07
C SER A 313 12.16 -27.95 -45.33
N ALA A 314 11.17 -27.48 -46.09
CA ALA A 314 9.77 -27.35 -45.72
C ALA A 314 9.02 -28.67 -45.96
N ALA A 315 8.04 -28.95 -45.11
CA ALA A 315 6.80 -29.71 -45.36
C ALA A 315 6.07 -29.69 -44.01
N GLY A 316 4.95 -28.98 -43.83
CA GLY A 316 3.68 -29.24 -44.48
C GLY A 316 3.00 -30.39 -43.74
N TRP A 317 1.78 -30.18 -43.21
CA TRP A 317 0.61 -31.05 -43.37
C TRP A 317 -0.60 -30.44 -42.66
N GLU A 318 -1.59 -30.15 -43.50
CA GLU A 318 -2.92 -29.63 -43.23
C GLU A 318 -3.87 -30.72 -42.70
N SER A 319 -4.81 -30.26 -41.88
CA SER A 319 -6.22 -30.66 -41.67
C SER A 319 -6.76 -31.95 -42.30
N ALA A 320 -7.55 -32.70 -41.53
CA ALA A 320 -8.93 -33.06 -41.90
C ALA A 320 -9.73 -33.63 -40.70
N SER A 321 -10.88 -33.01 -40.42
CA SER A 321 -12.02 -33.66 -39.75
C SER A 321 -12.69 -34.67 -40.70
N PRO A 322 -13.53 -35.58 -40.17
CA PRO A 322 -14.94 -35.50 -40.57
C PRO A 322 -15.95 -35.85 -39.46
N ALA A 323 -17.13 -35.27 -39.57
CA ALA A 323 -18.41 -35.73 -39.00
C ALA A 323 -19.28 -36.26 -40.17
N PRO A 324 -20.53 -36.73 -39.99
CA PRO A 324 -21.19 -37.35 -38.83
C PRO A 324 -21.89 -38.71 -39.19
N ARG A 325 -22.45 -39.38 -38.17
CA ARG A 325 -23.75 -40.07 -38.22
C ARG A 325 -24.44 -39.90 -36.87
#